data_AF-D7D8T2-F1
#
_entry.id   AF-D7D8T2-F1
#
_cell.length_a   1.000
_cell.length_b   1.000
_cell.length_c   1.000
_cell.angle_alpha   90.00
_cell.angle_beta   90.00
_cell.angle_gamma   90.00
#
_symmetry.space_group_name_H-M   'P 1'
#
loop_
_entity.id
_entity.type
_entity.pdbx_description
1 polymer ?
#
loop_
_entity_poly.entity_id
_entity_poly.type
_entity_poly.pdbx_seq_one_letter_code
_entity_poly.pdbx_strand_id
1 'polypeptide(L)'
;MNCVATGSPGLFKKGIVKVIQCFINKKYRSIDYSILKPLIWEYLAHVFILDNDKCSLEFVDNEPVNDEYIIYRYHLNCSDRKGYIGIRAVTRKNKLVMIVFTIGKKYEEITKTNLLGIEKLSALFTKQLVREKPVKEYEATPPGQRFIPGFIIYRILGQPYVRINEWSLKITGEVEKQLEYTYKDLLEMEHITIKTDFHCVTGWSVKDVEWTGVQLKRFAEEARVKPGVRWVYIVSLDGYTTIVPYEDFVSDKSILALKMNNESLPLEQGFPARIIIPHLYGWKSAKWVGKIIFTDKYVDGYWEALGYHWRGNIYLNERFKQI
;
A
#
# COMPACT_ATOMS: atom_id res chain seq x y z
N MET A 1 2.17 17.02 17.67
CA MET A 1 2.20 15.59 17.29
C MET A 1 1.62 15.46 15.89
N ASN A 2 2.35 14.85 14.95
CA ASN A 2 1.89 14.70 13.56
C ASN A 2 1.16 13.37 13.43
N CYS A 3 -0.12 13.32 13.82
CA CYS A 3 -0.96 12.13 13.65
C CYS A 3 -2.12 12.41 12.69
N VAL A 4 -2.41 11.46 11.82
CA VAL A 4 -3.47 11.55 10.80
C VAL A 4 -4.37 10.32 10.86
N ALA A 5 -5.67 10.55 10.75
CA ALA A 5 -6.66 9.47 10.59
C ALA A 5 -6.83 9.09 9.12
N THR A 6 -6.94 7.79 8.86
CA THR A 6 -7.08 7.20 7.53
C THR A 6 -7.81 5.84 7.62
N GLY A 7 -7.99 5.17 6.49
CA GLY A 7 -8.56 3.85 6.39
C GLY A 7 -8.48 3.32 4.96
N SER A 8 -8.97 2.10 4.75
CA SER A 8 -9.17 1.57 3.40
C SER A 8 -10.30 0.54 3.40
N PRO A 9 -11.00 0.35 2.26
CA PRO A 9 -12.04 -0.65 2.13
C PRO A 9 -11.62 -2.07 2.55
N GLY A 10 -10.40 -2.46 2.20
CA GLY A 10 -9.86 -3.77 2.53
C GLY A 10 -9.64 -3.98 4.04
N LEU A 11 -9.38 -2.91 4.79
CA LEU A 11 -9.25 -2.97 6.26
C LEU A 11 -10.60 -3.16 6.95
N PHE A 12 -11.70 -2.61 6.41
CA PHE A 12 -13.05 -2.85 6.95
C PHE A 12 -13.42 -4.33 6.94
N LYS A 13 -13.00 -5.07 5.90
CA LYS A 13 -13.18 -6.54 5.83
C LYS A 13 -12.42 -7.29 6.94
N LYS A 14 -11.37 -6.67 7.51
CA LYS A 14 -10.63 -7.18 8.68
C LYS A 14 -11.17 -6.65 10.01
N GLY A 15 -12.32 -5.98 10.02
CA GLY A 15 -12.93 -5.39 11.20
C GLY A 15 -12.27 -4.11 11.70
N ILE A 16 -11.33 -3.55 10.93
CA ILE A 16 -10.63 -2.29 11.24
C ILE A 16 -11.42 -1.15 10.57
N VAL A 17 -11.97 -0.26 11.39
CA VAL A 17 -12.80 0.88 10.92
C VAL A 17 -12.02 2.19 10.81
N LYS A 18 -10.88 2.29 11.50
CA LYS A 18 -10.08 3.50 11.50
C LYS A 18 -8.62 3.14 11.70
N VAL A 19 -7.74 3.89 11.04
CA VAL A 19 -6.31 3.81 11.27
C VAL A 19 -5.77 5.19 11.61
N ILE A 20 -4.85 5.25 12.57
CA ILE A 20 -4.17 6.50 12.94
C ILE A 20 -2.69 6.31 12.73
N GLN A 21 -2.07 7.17 11.93
CA GLN A 21 -0.64 7.16 11.63
C GLN A 21 0.02 8.34 12.32
N CYS A 22 0.99 8.08 13.20
CA CYS A 22 1.74 9.08 13.93
C CYS A 22 3.20 9.09 13.47
N PHE A 23 3.66 10.23 12.94
CA PHE A 23 5.02 10.42 12.42
C PHE A 23 5.93 11.00 13.50
N ILE A 24 7.06 10.33 13.77
CA ILE A 24 7.88 10.57 14.97
C ILE A 24 9.32 10.99 14.62
N ASN A 25 9.94 10.33 13.63
CA ASN A 25 11.32 10.55 13.16
C ASN A 25 12.34 10.89 14.27
N LYS A 26 12.34 10.13 15.38
CA LYS A 26 13.22 10.35 16.53
C LYS A 26 14.32 9.29 16.58
N LYS A 27 15.57 9.72 16.76
CA LYS A 27 16.75 8.84 16.85
C LYS A 27 17.07 8.51 18.31
N TYR A 28 17.45 7.26 18.54
CA TYR A 28 17.84 6.73 19.83
C TYR A 28 19.23 6.11 19.76
N ARG A 29 19.86 5.84 20.91
CA ARG A 29 21.15 5.14 20.97
C ARG A 29 20.99 3.69 20.50
N SER A 30 20.02 3.00 21.09
CA SER A 30 19.49 1.69 20.69
C SER A 30 17.97 1.78 20.72
N ILE A 31 17.28 0.86 20.04
CA ILE A 31 15.84 0.68 20.19
C ILE A 31 15.61 -0.74 20.72
N ASP A 32 14.97 -0.81 21.87
CA ASP A 32 14.54 -2.05 22.50
C ASP A 32 13.15 -1.84 23.13
N TYR A 33 12.62 -2.90 23.73
CA TYR A 33 11.30 -2.92 24.34
C TYR A 33 11.14 -1.91 25.49
N SER A 34 12.22 -1.61 26.23
CA SER A 34 12.19 -0.67 27.35
C SER A 34 12.00 0.78 26.88
N ILE A 35 12.43 1.09 25.65
CA ILE A 35 12.24 2.39 25.02
C ILE A 35 10.88 2.45 24.30
N LEU A 36 10.50 1.40 23.58
CA LEU A 36 9.29 1.41 22.76
C LEU A 36 8.01 1.46 23.61
N LYS A 37 7.94 0.67 24.69
CA LYS A 37 6.70 0.55 25.47
C LYS A 37 6.26 1.88 26.11
N PRO A 38 7.12 2.65 26.80
CA PRO A 38 6.75 3.96 27.34
C PRO A 38 6.38 4.98 26.26
N LEU A 39 7.08 4.98 25.12
CA LEU A 39 6.76 5.87 24.00
C LEU A 39 5.40 5.56 23.38
N ILE A 40 5.09 4.28 23.20
CA ILE A 40 3.77 3.88 22.69
C ILE A 40 2.68 4.36 23.65
N TRP A 41 2.89 4.25 24.96
CA TRP A 41 1.97 4.76 25.97
C TRP A 41 1.77 6.28 25.90
N GLU A 42 2.84 7.05 25.73
CA GLU A 42 2.77 8.50 25.52
C GLU A 42 1.85 8.85 24.33
N TYR A 43 2.05 8.20 23.19
CA TYR A 43 1.23 8.42 22.00
C TYR A 43 -0.21 7.94 22.19
N LEU A 44 -0.43 6.83 22.88
CA LEU A 44 -1.78 6.35 23.21
C LEU A 44 -2.55 7.38 24.03
N ALA A 45 -1.95 7.95 25.08
CA ALA A 45 -2.57 8.97 25.92
C ALA A 45 -2.91 10.26 25.15
N HIS A 46 -2.11 10.60 24.13
CA HIS A 46 -2.40 11.73 23.24
C HIS A 46 -3.52 11.44 22.25
N VAL A 47 -3.57 10.24 21.67
CA VAL A 47 -4.51 9.88 20.61
C VAL A 47 -5.89 9.47 21.15
N PHE A 48 -5.93 8.80 22.29
CA PHE A 48 -7.14 8.19 22.84
C PHE A 48 -7.54 8.83 24.18
N ILE A 49 -8.82 8.70 24.52
CA ILE A 49 -9.29 8.89 25.90
C ILE A 49 -9.36 7.50 26.53
N LEU A 50 -8.37 7.17 27.37
CA LEU A 50 -8.23 5.85 27.99
C LEU A 50 -8.29 6.00 29.52
N ASP A 51 -8.92 5.02 30.16
CA ASP A 51 -8.74 4.75 31.59
C ASP A 51 -7.53 3.83 31.73
N ASN A 52 -6.37 4.41 32.04
CA ASN A 52 -5.09 3.69 32.01
C ASN A 52 -5.05 2.54 33.03
N ASP A 53 -5.77 2.64 34.15
CA ASP A 53 -5.78 1.61 35.19
C ASP A 53 -6.48 0.33 34.74
N LYS A 54 -7.21 0.38 33.61
CA LYS A 54 -7.94 -0.75 33.04
C LYS A 54 -7.35 -1.26 31.73
N CYS A 55 -6.26 -0.66 31.25
CA CYS A 55 -5.68 -1.00 29.96
C CYS A 55 -4.27 -1.59 30.10
N SER A 56 -4.02 -2.71 29.41
CA SER A 56 -2.71 -3.33 29.29
C SER A 56 -2.16 -3.17 27.88
N LEU A 57 -0.87 -2.86 27.78
CA LEU A 57 -0.12 -2.87 26.52
C LEU A 57 0.72 -4.15 26.46
N GLU A 58 0.31 -5.05 25.57
CA GLU A 58 0.89 -6.38 25.38
C GLU A 58 1.70 -6.43 24.10
N PHE A 59 2.92 -6.97 24.20
CA PHE A 59 3.75 -7.24 23.02
C PHE A 59 3.24 -8.50 22.31
N VAL A 60 3.19 -8.45 20.99
CA VAL A 60 2.74 -9.57 20.15
C VAL A 60 3.94 -10.25 19.52
N ASP A 61 4.65 -9.52 18.66
CA ASP A 61 5.83 -9.98 17.96
C ASP A 61 6.62 -8.78 17.39
N ASN A 62 7.74 -9.09 16.77
CA ASN A 62 8.44 -8.16 15.89
C ASN A 62 8.88 -8.87 14.61
N GLU A 63 8.82 -8.15 13.50
CA GLU A 63 9.13 -8.69 12.17
C GLU A 63 10.14 -7.79 11.47
N PRO A 64 11.30 -8.32 11.04
CA PRO A 64 12.19 -7.60 10.16
C PRO A 64 11.56 -7.51 8.78
N VAL A 65 11.38 -6.28 8.29
CA VAL A 65 10.91 -6.02 6.92
C VAL A 65 12.07 -6.15 5.94
N ASN A 66 13.26 -5.71 6.36
CA ASN A 66 14.53 -5.98 5.70
C ASN A 66 15.67 -5.80 6.74
N ASP A 67 16.88 -5.56 6.27
CA ASP A 67 18.06 -5.28 7.08
C ASP A 67 18.06 -3.90 7.78
N GLU A 68 17.18 -2.97 7.40
CA GLU A 68 17.07 -1.65 8.02
C GLU A 68 15.81 -1.47 8.87
N TYR A 69 14.69 -2.10 8.50
CA TYR A 69 13.39 -1.83 9.10
C TYR A 69 12.88 -3.00 9.92
N ILE A 70 12.37 -2.72 11.12
CA ILE A 70 11.68 -3.68 11.99
C ILE A 70 10.32 -3.09 12.39
N ILE A 71 9.27 -3.89 12.28
CA ILE A 71 7.95 -3.57 12.82
C ILE A 71 7.80 -4.31 14.14
N TYR A 72 7.50 -3.58 15.21
CA TYR A 72 7.11 -4.15 16.50
C TYR A 72 5.59 -4.05 16.65
N ARG A 73 4.94 -5.16 16.98
CA ARG A 73 3.47 -5.22 17.12
C ARG A 73 3.08 -5.34 18.59
N TYR A 74 2.08 -4.56 18.96
CA TYR A 74 1.49 -4.58 20.30
C TYR A 74 -0.04 -4.57 20.19
N HIS A 75 -0.70 -5.07 21.22
CA HIS A 75 -2.13 -4.91 21.44
C HIS A 75 -2.36 -4.07 22.69
N LEU A 76 -3.23 -3.08 22.58
CA LEU A 76 -3.83 -2.43 23.74
C LEU A 76 -5.16 -3.12 24.04
N ASN A 77 -5.23 -3.79 25.18
CA ASN A 77 -6.45 -4.42 25.71
C ASN A 77 -6.97 -3.59 26.86
N CYS A 78 -8.26 -3.27 26.89
CA CYS A 78 -8.88 -2.63 28.05
C CYS A 78 -9.98 -3.56 28.59
N SER A 79 -9.92 -3.90 29.88
CA SER A 79 -10.74 -4.95 30.51
C SER A 79 -12.25 -4.77 30.30
N ASP A 80 -12.72 -3.53 30.20
CA ASP A 80 -14.13 -3.19 29.99
C ASP A 80 -14.61 -3.40 28.54
N ARG A 81 -13.74 -3.85 27.62
CA ARG A 81 -14.02 -3.89 26.17
C ARG A 81 -13.64 -5.22 25.54
N LYS A 82 -14.57 -5.80 24.77
CA LYS A 82 -14.30 -7.02 23.96
C LYS A 82 -13.54 -6.67 22.67
N GLY A 83 -12.21 -6.74 22.68
CA GLY A 83 -11.32 -6.58 21.52
C GLY A 83 -10.02 -5.83 21.88
N TYR A 84 -9.23 -5.42 20.88
CA TYR A 84 -7.98 -4.67 21.10
C TYR A 84 -7.78 -3.53 20.07
N ILE A 85 -6.94 -2.55 20.42
CA ILE A 85 -6.34 -1.63 19.43
C ILE A 85 -4.99 -2.21 19.02
N GLY A 86 -4.83 -2.46 17.73
CA GLY A 86 -3.57 -2.97 17.17
C GLY A 86 -2.57 -1.83 17.01
N ILE A 87 -1.32 -2.07 17.36
CA ILE A 87 -0.26 -1.06 17.34
C ILE A 87 0.93 -1.60 16.56
N ARG A 88 1.46 -0.79 15.64
CA ARG A 88 2.69 -1.08 14.90
C ARG A 88 3.68 0.06 15.10
N ALA A 89 4.77 -0.19 15.80
CA ALA A 89 5.88 0.74 15.88
C ALA A 89 6.91 0.37 14.80
N VAL A 90 7.10 1.26 13.82
CA VAL A 90 8.02 1.05 12.70
C VAL A 90 9.34 1.74 13.01
N THR A 91 10.41 0.97 12.99
CA THR A 91 11.76 1.45 13.24
C THR A 91 12.60 1.33 11.98
N ARG A 92 13.62 2.20 11.86
CA ARG A 92 14.66 2.12 10.85
C ARG A 92 16.01 2.28 11.53
N LYS A 93 16.81 1.21 11.59
CA LYS A 93 18.03 1.15 12.41
C LYS A 93 17.69 1.59 13.84
N ASN A 94 18.30 2.67 14.33
CA ASN A 94 18.06 3.24 15.65
C ASN A 94 17.08 4.43 15.65
N LYS A 95 16.19 4.54 14.66
CA LYS A 95 15.16 5.57 14.59
C LYS A 95 13.76 4.97 14.71
N LEU A 96 12.91 5.57 15.55
CA LEU A 96 11.46 5.33 15.52
C LEU A 96 10.87 6.25 14.45
N VAL A 97 10.36 5.64 13.39
CA VAL A 97 9.87 6.35 12.20
C VAL A 97 8.41 6.76 12.42
N MET A 98 7.57 5.79 12.78
CA MET A 98 6.14 6.02 12.98
C MET A 98 5.52 4.99 13.93
N ILE A 99 4.35 5.35 14.47
CA ILE A 99 3.44 4.43 15.15
C ILE A 99 2.11 4.42 14.41
N VAL A 100 1.58 3.23 14.13
CA VAL A 100 0.28 3.04 13.47
C VAL A 100 -0.67 2.34 14.43
N PHE A 101 -1.85 2.91 14.62
CA PHE A 101 -2.94 2.35 15.42
C PHE A 101 -4.06 1.85 14.52
N THR A 102 -4.42 0.58 14.58
CA THR A 102 -5.58 0.00 13.89
C THR A 102 -6.72 -0.20 14.87
N ILE A 103 -7.85 0.46 14.61
CA ILE A 103 -8.98 0.58 15.53
C ILE A 103 -10.17 -0.18 14.95
N GLY A 104 -10.69 -1.13 15.72
CA GLY A 104 -11.95 -1.80 15.40
C GLY A 104 -13.18 -1.01 15.84
N LYS A 105 -14.36 -1.36 15.32
CA LYS A 105 -15.62 -0.63 15.53
C LYS A 105 -15.91 -0.25 16.98
N LYS A 106 -15.64 -1.15 17.93
CA LYS A 106 -15.89 -0.95 19.37
C LYS A 106 -14.99 0.08 20.06
N TYR A 107 -13.92 0.50 19.40
CA TYR A 107 -12.95 1.45 19.93
C TYR A 107 -13.01 2.79 19.18
N GLU A 108 -13.92 2.96 18.22
CA GLU A 108 -14.02 4.16 17.39
C GLU A 108 -14.41 5.39 18.21
N GLU A 109 -15.39 5.25 19.11
CA GLU A 109 -15.95 6.33 19.92
C GLU A 109 -14.95 7.04 20.84
N ILE A 110 -13.83 6.38 21.17
CA ILE A 110 -12.78 6.93 22.05
C ILE A 110 -11.57 7.51 21.30
N THR A 111 -11.61 7.50 19.97
CA THR A 111 -10.60 8.19 19.16
C THR A 111 -10.89 9.70 19.19
N LYS A 112 -9.99 10.51 19.76
CA LYS A 112 -10.20 11.96 19.88
C LYS A 112 -10.39 12.66 18.52
N THR A 113 -11.07 13.81 18.55
CA THR A 113 -11.58 14.58 17.40
C THR A 113 -10.60 15.59 16.79
N ASN A 114 -9.43 15.85 17.38
CA ASN A 114 -8.43 16.81 16.86
C ASN A 114 -7.26 16.15 16.09
N LEU A 115 -7.51 14.99 15.46
CA LEU A 115 -6.55 14.41 14.52
C LEU A 115 -6.53 15.23 13.24
N LEU A 116 -5.35 15.36 12.61
CA LEU A 116 -5.27 15.96 11.28
C LEU A 116 -6.06 15.09 10.29
N GLY A 117 -6.86 15.72 9.43
CA GLY A 117 -7.54 15.02 8.34
C GLY A 117 -6.57 14.54 7.26
N ILE A 118 -6.97 13.49 6.52
CA ILE A 118 -6.20 12.96 5.39
C ILE A 118 -5.91 14.01 4.31
N GLU A 119 -6.72 15.07 4.24
CA GLU A 119 -6.53 16.22 3.35
C GLU A 119 -5.16 16.89 3.54
N LYS A 120 -4.64 16.94 4.77
CA LYS A 120 -3.30 17.49 5.02
C LYS A 120 -2.19 16.57 4.46
N LEU A 121 -2.38 15.25 4.52
CA LEU A 121 -1.50 14.29 3.82
C LEU A 121 -1.61 14.44 2.31
N SER A 122 -2.83 14.58 1.80
CA SER A 122 -3.07 14.81 0.37
C SER A 122 -2.30 16.03 -0.12
N ALA A 123 -2.37 17.16 0.58
CA ALA A 123 -1.61 18.35 0.25
C ALA A 123 -0.08 18.15 0.36
N LEU A 124 0.40 17.45 1.40
CA LEU A 124 1.83 17.16 1.59
C LEU A 124 2.40 16.25 0.49
N PHE A 125 1.76 15.12 0.23
CA PHE A 125 2.22 14.16 -0.77
C PHE A 125 2.05 14.69 -2.19
N THR A 126 1.01 15.49 -2.45
CA THR A 126 0.89 16.24 -3.70
C THR A 126 2.05 17.22 -3.91
N LYS A 127 2.55 17.86 -2.84
CA LYS A 127 3.75 18.71 -2.93
C LYS A 127 5.04 17.90 -3.10
N GLN A 128 5.14 16.73 -2.48
CA GLN A 128 6.30 15.84 -2.64
C GLN A 128 6.40 15.29 -4.06
N LEU A 129 5.28 14.83 -4.63
CA LEU A 129 5.16 14.40 -6.03
C LEU A 129 5.82 15.37 -7.02
N VAL A 130 5.55 16.67 -6.86
CA VAL A 130 6.04 17.72 -7.77
C VAL A 130 7.56 17.92 -7.67
N ARG A 131 8.20 17.47 -6.59
CA ARG A 131 9.64 17.70 -6.31
C ARG A 131 10.54 16.54 -6.69
N GLU A 132 9.97 15.36 -6.94
CA GLU A 132 10.76 14.15 -7.16
C GLU A 132 11.26 14.08 -8.60
N LYS A 133 12.59 13.95 -8.76
CA LYS A 133 13.22 13.76 -10.07
C LYS A 133 13.04 12.31 -10.54
N PRO A 134 12.98 12.06 -11.85
CA PRO A 134 13.04 10.69 -12.36
C PRO A 134 14.33 10.03 -11.88
N VAL A 135 14.18 8.90 -11.20
CA VAL A 135 15.29 8.09 -10.73
C VAL A 135 15.74 7.24 -11.89
N LYS A 136 17.01 7.36 -12.30
CA LYS A 136 17.59 6.44 -13.29
C LYS A 136 17.54 5.02 -12.71
N GLU A 137 17.11 4.05 -13.52
CA GLU A 137 17.31 2.63 -13.21
C GLU A 137 18.81 2.45 -12.92
N TYR A 138 19.15 2.08 -11.70
CA TYR A 138 20.53 1.74 -11.35
C TYR A 138 20.76 0.28 -11.71
N GLU A 139 21.89 -0.03 -12.34
CA GLU A 139 22.36 -1.41 -12.60
C GLU A 139 22.65 -2.21 -11.31
N ALA A 140 22.38 -1.64 -10.14
CA ALA A 140 22.57 -2.26 -8.83
C ALA A 140 21.25 -2.82 -8.27
N THR A 141 21.34 -3.96 -7.59
CA THR A 141 20.24 -4.53 -6.80
C THR A 141 19.65 -3.45 -5.88
N PRO A 142 18.32 -3.23 -5.88
CA PRO A 142 17.72 -2.19 -5.04
C PRO A 142 18.03 -2.37 -3.54
N PRO A 143 18.07 -1.29 -2.74
CA PRO A 143 18.49 -1.36 -1.34
C PRO A 143 17.67 -2.37 -0.51
N GLY A 144 18.37 -3.25 0.20
CA GLY A 144 17.78 -4.26 1.08
C GLY A 144 16.95 -5.32 0.33
N GLN A 145 17.31 -5.63 -0.92
CA GLN A 145 16.73 -6.71 -1.70
C GLN A 145 17.66 -7.91 -1.84
N ARG A 146 17.09 -9.11 -1.81
CA ARG A 146 17.79 -10.38 -2.03
C ARG A 146 17.02 -11.22 -3.04
N PHE A 147 17.71 -11.70 -4.06
CA PHE A 147 17.08 -12.58 -5.04
C PHE A 147 16.84 -13.97 -4.48
N ILE A 148 15.63 -14.48 -4.70
CA ILE A 148 15.18 -15.82 -4.30
C ILE A 148 14.69 -16.58 -5.55
N PRO A 149 14.66 -17.92 -5.53
CA PRO A 149 14.37 -18.71 -6.74
C PRO A 149 12.92 -18.63 -7.23
N GLY A 150 12.00 -18.06 -6.45
CA GLY A 150 10.60 -18.01 -6.83
C GLY A 150 9.77 -17.05 -5.96
N PHE A 151 8.52 -16.87 -6.35
CA PHE A 151 7.61 -15.93 -5.70
C PHE A 151 7.15 -16.43 -4.33
N ILE A 152 7.15 -15.53 -3.34
CA ILE A 152 6.34 -15.70 -2.13
C ILE A 152 4.95 -15.11 -2.42
N ILE A 153 3.91 -15.95 -2.32
CA ILE A 153 2.55 -15.57 -2.70
C ILE A 153 1.81 -14.97 -1.50
N TYR A 154 1.48 -13.68 -1.57
CA TYR A 154 0.64 -12.99 -0.59
C TYR A 154 -0.82 -12.87 -1.06
N ARG A 155 -1.77 -13.19 -0.17
CA ARG A 155 -3.23 -13.08 -0.41
C ARG A 155 -3.92 -12.51 0.84
N ILE A 156 -3.58 -11.26 1.19
CA ILE A 156 -3.90 -10.69 2.50
C ILE A 156 -5.40 -10.64 2.82
N LEU A 157 -6.26 -10.49 1.81
CA LEU A 157 -7.72 -10.52 1.93
C LEU A 157 -8.35 -11.83 1.43
N GLY A 158 -7.54 -12.87 1.20
CA GLY A 158 -7.96 -14.12 0.59
C GLY A 158 -7.76 -14.14 -0.93
N GLN A 159 -8.13 -15.26 -1.56
CA GLN A 159 -8.14 -15.42 -3.00
C GLN A 159 -9.58 -15.24 -3.50
N PRO A 160 -9.85 -14.35 -4.46
CA PRO A 160 -11.18 -14.19 -5.00
C PRO A 160 -11.54 -15.37 -5.91
N TYR A 161 -12.84 -15.63 -6.02
CA TYR A 161 -13.37 -16.50 -7.07
C TYR A 161 -13.57 -15.68 -8.35
N VAL A 162 -13.03 -16.13 -9.47
CA VAL A 162 -13.07 -15.40 -10.74
C VAL A 162 -13.97 -16.16 -11.72
N ARG A 163 -15.09 -15.54 -12.08
CA ARG A 163 -15.95 -15.98 -13.19
C ARG A 163 -15.62 -15.13 -14.40
N ILE A 164 -14.82 -15.67 -15.32
CA ILE A 164 -14.23 -14.87 -16.41
C ILE A 164 -15.27 -14.20 -17.32
N ASN A 165 -16.43 -14.86 -17.51
CA ASN A 165 -17.54 -14.33 -18.32
C ASN A 165 -18.32 -13.21 -17.62
N GLU A 166 -18.17 -13.05 -16.30
CA GLU A 166 -18.80 -11.99 -15.50
C GLU A 166 -17.80 -10.89 -15.11
N TRP A 167 -16.50 -11.14 -15.34
CA TRP A 167 -15.45 -10.21 -14.97
C TRP A 167 -15.27 -9.12 -16.03
N SER A 168 -15.11 -7.89 -15.56
CA SER A 168 -14.72 -6.75 -16.37
C SER A 168 -13.77 -5.83 -15.60
N LEU A 169 -12.92 -5.11 -16.33
CA LEU A 169 -12.12 -4.00 -15.85
C LEU A 169 -12.87 -2.69 -16.08
N LYS A 170 -13.14 -1.95 -15.01
CA LYS A 170 -13.81 -0.64 -15.07
C LYS A 170 -12.84 0.51 -14.94
N ILE A 171 -12.90 1.47 -15.86
CA ILE A 171 -12.13 2.72 -15.83
C ILE A 171 -13.08 3.88 -15.51
N THR A 172 -12.82 4.59 -14.42
CA THR A 172 -13.74 5.60 -13.86
C THR A 172 -13.01 6.77 -13.20
N GLY A 173 -13.75 7.68 -12.57
CA GLY A 173 -13.22 8.84 -11.85
C GLY A 173 -13.20 10.08 -12.73
N GLU A 174 -12.12 10.85 -12.65
CA GLU A 174 -11.92 12.10 -13.41
C GLU A 174 -11.49 11.82 -14.87
N VAL A 175 -12.43 11.29 -15.64
CA VAL A 175 -12.31 10.94 -17.06
C VAL A 175 -13.46 11.55 -17.85
N GLU A 176 -13.28 11.84 -19.15
CA GLU A 176 -14.40 12.24 -20.01
C GLU A 176 -15.27 11.04 -20.40
N LYS A 177 -14.67 9.85 -20.51
CA LYS A 177 -15.36 8.61 -20.89
C LYS A 177 -15.08 7.51 -19.88
N GLN A 178 -16.13 7.05 -19.18
CA GLN A 178 -16.03 5.82 -18.40
C GLN A 178 -15.98 4.62 -19.35
N LEU A 179 -15.10 3.66 -19.06
CA LEU A 179 -14.87 2.49 -19.91
C LEU A 179 -15.02 1.22 -19.11
N GLU A 180 -15.40 0.15 -19.80
CA GLU A 180 -15.50 -1.19 -19.26
C GLU A 180 -14.98 -2.16 -20.30
N TYR A 181 -14.04 -3.01 -19.91
CA TYR A 181 -13.44 -4.02 -20.78
C TYR A 181 -13.68 -5.40 -20.20
N THR A 182 -14.22 -6.30 -21.01
CA THR A 182 -14.24 -7.73 -20.70
C THR A 182 -12.83 -8.32 -20.85
N TYR A 183 -12.63 -9.53 -20.35
CA TYR A 183 -11.36 -10.24 -20.58
C TYR A 183 -11.05 -10.44 -22.07
N LYS A 184 -12.08 -10.69 -22.88
CA LYS A 184 -11.92 -10.85 -24.33
C LYS A 184 -11.44 -9.55 -24.98
N ASP A 185 -12.04 -8.41 -24.62
CA ASP A 185 -11.62 -7.10 -25.14
C ASP A 185 -10.13 -6.87 -24.86
N LEU A 186 -9.69 -7.15 -23.64
CA LEU A 186 -8.28 -6.99 -23.25
C LEU A 186 -7.33 -7.93 -24.00
N LEU A 187 -7.77 -9.13 -24.38
CA LEU A 187 -6.97 -10.05 -25.19
C LEU A 187 -6.81 -9.59 -26.65
N GLU A 188 -7.77 -8.83 -27.17
CA GLU A 188 -7.76 -8.29 -28.54
C GLU A 188 -7.00 -6.95 -28.65
N MET A 189 -6.71 -6.30 -27.53
CA MET A 189 -5.88 -5.10 -27.49
C MET A 189 -4.41 -5.41 -27.81
N GLU A 190 -3.68 -4.37 -28.24
CA GLU A 190 -2.23 -4.47 -28.44
C GLU A 190 -1.53 -4.72 -27.10
N HIS A 191 -0.67 -5.74 -27.07
CA HIS A 191 0.13 -6.09 -25.90
C HIS A 191 1.58 -5.73 -26.11
N ILE A 192 2.24 -5.34 -25.03
CA ILE A 192 3.70 -5.32 -24.95
C ILE A 192 4.16 -6.41 -23.99
N THR A 193 5.40 -6.87 -24.17
CA THR A 193 6.10 -7.72 -23.21
C THR A 193 7.21 -6.91 -22.57
N ILE A 194 7.23 -6.90 -21.24
CA ILE A 194 8.33 -6.35 -20.46
C ILE A 194 9.01 -7.48 -19.71
N LYS A 195 10.35 -7.45 -19.67
CA LYS A 195 11.16 -8.31 -18.83
C LYS A 195 11.79 -7.48 -17.73
N THR A 196 11.50 -7.82 -16.48
CA THR A 196 11.94 -7.02 -15.33
C THR A 196 12.01 -7.86 -14.06
N ASP A 197 12.80 -7.39 -13.10
CA ASP A 197 12.83 -7.97 -11.77
C ASP A 197 11.57 -7.59 -10.98
N PHE A 198 11.10 -8.49 -10.13
CA PHE A 198 10.01 -8.21 -9.19
C PHE A 198 10.59 -8.02 -7.79
N HIS A 199 10.25 -6.92 -7.13
CA HIS A 199 10.79 -6.58 -5.80
C HIS A 199 9.71 -6.47 -4.73
N CYS A 200 9.81 -7.30 -3.69
CA CYS A 200 8.91 -7.22 -2.55
C CYS A 200 9.40 -6.24 -1.49
N VAL A 201 8.47 -5.58 -0.82
CA VAL A 201 8.76 -4.72 0.32
C VAL A 201 9.32 -5.46 1.53
N THR A 202 9.21 -6.79 1.59
CA THR A 202 9.82 -7.62 2.63
C THR A 202 11.24 -8.08 2.28
N GLY A 203 11.85 -7.48 1.26
CA GLY A 203 13.29 -7.61 0.98
C GLY A 203 13.68 -8.80 0.10
N TRP A 204 12.71 -9.54 -0.44
CA TRP A 204 12.98 -10.56 -1.46
C TRP A 204 12.65 -10.07 -2.87
N SER A 205 13.36 -10.60 -3.86
CA SER A 205 13.18 -10.28 -5.28
C SER A 205 13.22 -11.53 -6.14
N VAL A 206 12.59 -11.48 -7.32
CA VAL A 206 12.66 -12.54 -8.35
C VAL A 206 13.17 -11.90 -9.63
N LYS A 207 14.19 -12.51 -10.25
CA LYS A 207 14.83 -11.97 -11.46
C LYS A 207 14.02 -12.23 -12.71
N ASP A 208 14.22 -11.36 -13.71
CA ASP A 208 13.99 -11.68 -15.11
C ASP A 208 12.57 -12.17 -15.43
N VAL A 209 11.58 -11.61 -14.74
CA VAL A 209 10.17 -12.01 -14.90
C VAL A 209 9.60 -11.34 -16.14
N GLU A 210 9.03 -12.15 -17.03
CA GLU A 210 8.35 -11.65 -18.23
C GLU A 210 6.87 -11.42 -17.93
N TRP A 211 6.39 -10.24 -18.27
CA TRP A 211 4.98 -9.86 -18.15
C TRP A 211 4.49 -9.37 -19.51
N THR A 212 3.33 -9.87 -19.94
CA THR A 212 2.70 -9.45 -21.20
C THR A 212 1.29 -8.96 -20.95
N GLY A 213 0.93 -7.83 -21.54
CA GLY A 213 -0.40 -7.26 -21.45
C GLY A 213 -0.49 -5.85 -21.99
N VAL A 214 -1.57 -5.14 -21.63
CA VAL A 214 -1.91 -3.82 -22.18
C VAL A 214 -1.16 -2.73 -21.43
N GLN A 215 -0.55 -1.77 -22.14
CA GLN A 215 0.06 -0.59 -21.49
C GLN A 215 -0.98 0.21 -20.72
N LEU A 216 -0.68 0.56 -19.47
CA LEU A 216 -1.63 1.27 -18.60
C LEU A 216 -1.98 2.68 -19.12
N LYS A 217 -1.01 3.35 -19.76
CA LYS A 217 -1.21 4.65 -20.40
C LYS A 217 -2.36 4.65 -21.41
N ARG A 218 -2.57 3.53 -22.12
CA ARG A 218 -3.65 3.40 -23.10
C ARG A 218 -5.04 3.60 -22.47
N PHE A 219 -5.26 3.09 -21.25
CA PHE A 219 -6.53 3.32 -20.55
C PHE A 219 -6.74 4.79 -20.18
N ALA A 220 -5.67 5.52 -19.87
CA ALA A 220 -5.75 6.95 -19.59
C ALA A 220 -6.08 7.76 -20.85
N GLU A 221 -5.47 7.39 -21.99
CA GLU A 221 -5.69 8.00 -23.30
C GLU A 221 -7.11 7.73 -23.82
N GLU A 222 -7.56 6.46 -23.81
CA GLU A 222 -8.89 6.06 -24.29
C GLU A 222 -10.03 6.63 -23.42
N ALA A 223 -9.81 6.73 -22.09
CA ALA A 223 -10.78 7.32 -21.17
C ALA A 223 -10.79 8.86 -21.22
N ARG A 224 -9.77 9.46 -21.86
CA ARG A 224 -9.51 10.90 -21.89
C ARG A 224 -9.51 11.47 -20.46
N VAL A 225 -8.47 11.09 -19.71
CA VAL A 225 -8.26 11.56 -18.34
C VAL A 225 -8.25 13.10 -18.30
N LYS A 226 -9.03 13.67 -17.38
CA LYS A 226 -9.16 15.13 -17.27
C LYS A 226 -7.87 15.77 -16.77
N PRO A 227 -7.59 17.03 -17.14
CA PRO A 227 -6.51 17.80 -16.54
C PRO A 227 -6.62 17.86 -15.01
N GLY A 228 -5.48 17.78 -14.32
CA GLY A 228 -5.42 17.88 -12.86
C GLY A 228 -5.48 16.55 -12.11
N VAL A 229 -5.69 15.42 -12.79
CA VAL A 229 -5.48 14.09 -12.19
C VAL A 229 -4.04 13.93 -11.76
N ARG A 230 -3.85 13.43 -10.54
CA ARG A 230 -2.53 13.22 -9.92
C ARG A 230 -2.31 11.80 -9.45
N TRP A 231 -3.40 11.04 -9.32
CA TRP A 231 -3.40 9.73 -8.71
C TRP A 231 -4.30 8.77 -9.46
N VAL A 232 -3.97 7.48 -9.33
CA VAL A 232 -4.77 6.37 -9.83
C VAL A 232 -5.01 5.41 -8.68
N TYR A 233 -6.28 5.25 -8.30
CA TYR A 233 -6.71 4.34 -7.25
C TYR A 233 -7.19 3.03 -7.87
N ILE A 234 -6.56 1.93 -7.47
CA ILE A 234 -6.79 0.60 -8.02
C ILE A 234 -7.58 -0.22 -7.01
N VAL A 235 -8.60 -0.93 -7.48
CA VAL A 235 -9.45 -1.81 -6.65
C VAL A 235 -9.43 -3.22 -7.23
N SER A 236 -9.11 -4.17 -6.37
CA SER A 236 -9.09 -5.60 -6.65
C SER A 236 -10.39 -6.29 -6.23
N LEU A 237 -10.69 -7.44 -6.82
CA LEU A 237 -11.90 -8.23 -6.53
C LEU A 237 -11.98 -8.69 -5.06
N ASP A 238 -10.85 -9.00 -4.45
CA ASP A 238 -10.76 -9.37 -3.03
C ASP A 238 -10.98 -8.17 -2.08
N GLY A 239 -11.11 -6.95 -2.63
CA GLY A 239 -11.22 -5.70 -1.89
C GLY A 239 -9.88 -5.06 -1.58
N TYR A 240 -8.76 -5.59 -2.09
CA TYR A 240 -7.47 -4.95 -1.97
C TYR A 240 -7.48 -3.63 -2.74
N THR A 241 -6.78 -2.64 -2.21
CA THR A 241 -6.72 -1.29 -2.78
C THR A 241 -5.31 -0.76 -2.67
N THR A 242 -4.90 0.01 -3.68
CA THR A 242 -3.63 0.75 -3.65
C THR A 242 -3.80 2.02 -4.48
N ILE A 243 -3.01 3.04 -4.16
CA ILE A 243 -2.96 4.30 -4.89
C ILE A 243 -1.60 4.46 -5.53
N VAL A 244 -1.55 4.93 -6.77
CA VAL A 244 -0.32 5.13 -7.52
C VAL A 244 -0.29 6.56 -8.06
N PRO A 245 0.87 7.24 -8.08
CA PRO A 245 1.02 8.49 -8.80
C PRO A 245 0.65 8.34 -10.28
N TYR A 246 -0.04 9.32 -10.85
CA TYR A 246 -0.45 9.27 -12.26
C TYR A 246 0.75 9.05 -13.20
N GLU A 247 1.85 9.78 -13.00
CA GLU A 247 3.07 9.67 -13.80
C GLU A 247 3.71 8.28 -13.74
N ASP A 248 3.68 7.62 -12.58
CA ASP A 248 4.19 6.25 -12.46
C ASP A 248 3.26 5.25 -13.16
N PHE A 249 1.95 5.48 -13.11
CA PHE A 249 0.94 4.63 -13.76
C PHE A 249 1.00 4.71 -15.28
N VAL A 250 1.26 5.89 -15.87
CA VAL A 250 1.34 6.08 -17.32
C VAL A 250 2.74 5.90 -17.91
N SER A 251 3.69 5.36 -17.14
CA SER A 251 5.03 5.11 -17.65
C SER A 251 5.05 4.04 -18.74
N ASP A 252 6.02 4.10 -19.64
CA ASP A 252 6.09 3.22 -20.83
C ASP A 252 6.18 1.73 -20.50
N LYS A 253 6.74 1.39 -19.33
CA LYS A 253 6.87 0.01 -18.84
C LYS A 253 5.74 -0.40 -17.88
N SER A 254 4.74 0.43 -17.64
CA SER A 254 3.61 0.10 -16.77
C SER A 254 2.51 -0.60 -17.56
N ILE A 255 2.13 -1.80 -17.12
CA ILE A 255 1.17 -2.64 -17.84
C ILE A 255 0.11 -3.24 -16.92
N LEU A 256 -1.06 -3.49 -17.50
CA LEU A 256 -2.02 -4.46 -17.01
C LEU A 256 -1.64 -5.82 -17.60
N ALA A 257 -0.88 -6.60 -16.83
CA ALA A 257 -0.43 -7.91 -17.26
C ALA A 257 -1.59 -8.91 -17.26
N LEU A 258 -1.66 -9.71 -18.32
CA LEU A 258 -2.58 -10.84 -18.51
C LEU A 258 -1.83 -12.18 -18.53
N LYS A 259 -0.53 -12.13 -18.85
CA LYS A 259 0.38 -13.27 -18.89
C LYS A 259 1.63 -13.03 -18.05
N MET A 260 2.21 -14.13 -17.58
CA MET A 260 3.48 -14.17 -16.88
C MET A 260 4.29 -15.33 -17.47
N ASN A 261 5.53 -15.05 -17.90
CA ASN A 261 6.43 -16.03 -18.53
C ASN A 261 5.75 -16.78 -19.69
N ASN A 262 5.14 -16.03 -20.60
CA ASN A 262 4.43 -16.50 -21.80
C ASN A 262 3.14 -17.32 -21.57
N GLU A 263 2.80 -17.63 -20.32
CA GLU A 263 1.55 -18.30 -19.95
C GLU A 263 0.52 -17.32 -19.39
N SER A 264 -0.77 -17.67 -19.50
CA SER A 264 -1.83 -16.95 -18.79
C SER A 264 -1.49 -16.86 -17.30
N LEU A 265 -1.79 -15.72 -16.67
CA LEU A 265 -1.54 -15.57 -15.24
C LEU A 265 -2.13 -16.75 -14.45
N PRO A 266 -1.36 -17.36 -13.54
CA PRO A 266 -1.93 -18.21 -12.50
C PRO A 266 -2.88 -17.40 -11.61
N LEU A 267 -3.86 -18.07 -11.01
CA LEU A 267 -4.81 -17.41 -10.12
C LEU A 267 -4.10 -16.76 -8.93
N GLU A 268 -3.06 -17.40 -8.39
CA GLU A 268 -2.20 -16.90 -7.32
C GLU A 268 -1.47 -15.61 -7.69
N GLN A 269 -1.19 -15.42 -8.97
CA GLN A 269 -0.50 -14.26 -9.53
C GLN A 269 -1.45 -13.18 -10.05
N GLY A 270 -2.76 -13.39 -9.95
CA GLY A 270 -3.74 -12.33 -10.20
C GLY A 270 -4.60 -12.53 -11.43
N PHE A 271 -4.71 -13.74 -11.99
CA PHE A 271 -5.69 -14.02 -13.05
C PHE A 271 -7.06 -13.41 -12.73
N PRO A 272 -7.69 -12.63 -13.63
CA PRO A 272 -7.34 -12.52 -15.05
C PRO A 272 -6.37 -11.39 -15.38
N ALA A 273 -6.18 -10.42 -14.47
CA ALA A 273 -5.37 -9.25 -14.72
C ALA A 273 -4.71 -8.71 -13.45
N ARG A 274 -3.45 -8.28 -13.57
CA ARG A 274 -2.70 -7.61 -12.49
C ARG A 274 -2.00 -6.35 -12.99
N ILE A 275 -1.80 -5.38 -12.11
CA ILE A 275 -0.93 -4.24 -12.37
C ILE A 275 0.53 -4.67 -12.24
N ILE A 276 1.39 -4.18 -13.14
CA ILE A 276 2.85 -4.23 -13.03
C ILE A 276 3.41 -2.83 -13.31
N ILE A 277 4.14 -2.29 -12.34
CA ILE A 277 4.88 -1.03 -12.43
C ILE A 277 6.31 -1.32 -11.96
N PRO A 278 7.25 -1.58 -12.88
CA PRO A 278 8.54 -2.21 -12.55
C PRO A 278 9.38 -1.50 -11.50
N HIS A 279 9.34 -0.17 -11.48
CA HIS A 279 10.14 0.65 -10.56
C HIS A 279 9.49 0.85 -9.18
N LEU A 280 8.32 0.24 -8.93
CA LEU A 280 7.63 0.29 -7.63
C LEU A 280 7.62 -1.09 -6.95
N TYR A 281 7.58 -1.09 -5.62
CA TYR A 281 7.48 -2.32 -4.84
C TYR A 281 6.18 -3.08 -5.14
N GLY A 282 6.25 -4.41 -5.00
CA GLY A 282 5.19 -5.34 -5.42
C GLY A 282 3.81 -5.16 -4.77
N TRP A 283 3.67 -4.37 -3.70
CA TRP A 283 2.33 -4.06 -3.18
C TRP A 283 1.55 -3.11 -4.09
N LYS A 284 2.25 -2.31 -4.92
CA LYS A 284 1.62 -1.47 -5.96
C LYS A 284 1.14 -2.30 -7.15
N SER A 285 1.75 -3.46 -7.37
CA SER A 285 1.40 -4.43 -8.42
C SER A 285 0.17 -5.27 -8.04
N ALA A 286 -0.98 -4.59 -7.89
CA ALA A 286 -2.25 -5.14 -7.43
C ALA A 286 -2.71 -6.32 -8.32
N LYS A 287 -3.18 -7.39 -7.68
CA LYS A 287 -3.69 -8.60 -8.34
C LYS A 287 -5.21 -8.56 -8.46
N TRP A 288 -5.78 -9.35 -9.37
CA TRP A 288 -7.24 -9.49 -9.53
C TRP A 288 -7.92 -8.13 -9.69
N VAL A 289 -7.39 -7.29 -10.57
CA VAL A 289 -7.87 -5.91 -10.72
C VAL A 289 -9.30 -5.95 -11.27
N GLY A 290 -10.18 -5.11 -10.72
CA GLY A 290 -11.54 -4.93 -11.24
C GLY A 290 -11.87 -3.48 -11.56
N LYS A 291 -11.17 -2.51 -10.96
CA LYS A 291 -11.44 -1.08 -11.19
C LYS A 291 -10.18 -0.23 -11.09
N ILE A 292 -10.08 0.74 -11.98
CA ILE A 292 -9.08 1.80 -12.01
C ILE A 292 -9.83 3.13 -11.93
N ILE A 293 -9.45 3.98 -10.98
CA ILE A 293 -10.13 5.25 -10.69
C ILE A 293 -9.10 6.37 -10.78
N PHE A 294 -9.24 7.23 -11.79
CA PHE A 294 -8.42 8.44 -11.92
C PHE A 294 -8.95 9.53 -10.98
N THR A 295 -8.07 10.19 -10.24
CA THR A 295 -8.46 11.17 -9.21
C THR A 295 -7.39 12.23 -9.01
N ASP A 296 -7.82 13.43 -8.62
CA ASP A 296 -6.96 14.53 -8.18
C ASP A 296 -6.57 14.40 -6.69
N LYS A 297 -7.31 13.61 -5.92
CA LYS A 297 -7.16 13.46 -4.47
C LYS A 297 -6.43 12.18 -4.07
N TYR A 298 -5.46 12.34 -3.17
CA TYR A 298 -4.83 11.23 -2.51
C TYR A 298 -5.77 10.56 -1.49
N VAL A 299 -5.84 9.23 -1.54
CA VAL A 299 -6.50 8.38 -0.55
C VAL A 299 -5.63 7.15 -0.32
N ASP A 300 -5.50 6.72 0.93
CA ASP A 300 -4.76 5.50 1.25
C ASP A 300 -5.44 4.26 0.68
N GLY A 301 -4.64 3.38 0.07
CA GLY A 301 -4.99 1.98 -0.11
C GLY A 301 -4.71 1.15 1.13
N TYR A 302 -4.68 -0.17 0.98
CA TYR A 302 -4.56 -1.10 2.10
C TYR A 302 -3.25 -0.93 2.88
N TRP A 303 -2.10 -1.01 2.20
CA TRP A 303 -0.81 -0.92 2.88
C TRP A 303 -0.44 0.53 3.21
N GLU A 304 -0.87 1.48 2.38
CA GLU A 304 -0.66 2.90 2.62
C GLU A 304 -1.37 3.35 3.89
N ALA A 305 -2.59 2.83 4.15
CA ALA A 305 -3.31 3.03 5.41
C ALA A 305 -2.58 2.40 6.60
N LEU A 306 -1.75 1.37 6.39
CA LEU A 306 -0.93 0.74 7.41
C LEU A 306 0.48 1.35 7.54
N GLY A 307 0.71 2.51 6.91
CA GLY A 307 1.94 3.30 7.03
C GLY A 307 2.98 3.08 5.93
N TYR A 308 2.70 2.22 4.95
CA TYR A 308 3.59 2.02 3.80
C TYR A 308 3.61 3.25 2.90
N HIS A 309 4.73 3.46 2.20
CA HIS A 309 4.94 4.67 1.40
C HIS A 309 3.86 4.85 0.33
N TRP A 310 3.52 6.10 0.06
CA TRP A 310 2.46 6.43 -0.90
C TRP A 310 2.87 6.15 -2.35
N ARG A 311 4.16 6.24 -2.70
CA ARG A 311 4.71 5.90 -4.03
C ARG A 311 5.33 4.51 -4.07
N GLY A 312 6.33 4.24 -3.24
CA GLY A 312 6.89 2.90 -3.12
C GLY A 312 7.99 2.62 -4.13
N ASN A 313 8.75 3.64 -4.53
CA ASN A 313 9.89 3.48 -5.44
C ASN A 313 10.98 2.60 -4.80
N ILE A 314 11.36 1.56 -5.54
CA ILE A 314 12.28 0.53 -5.06
C ILE A 314 13.70 1.07 -4.84
N TYR A 315 14.16 1.94 -5.73
CA TYR A 315 15.54 2.46 -5.74
C TYR A 315 15.75 3.54 -4.67
N LEU A 316 14.68 4.25 -4.32
CA LEU A 316 14.67 5.23 -3.24
C LEU A 316 14.43 4.61 -1.85
N ASN A 317 14.24 3.29 -1.77
CA ASN A 317 13.94 2.57 -0.53
C ASN A 317 12.70 3.13 0.20
N GLU A 318 11.69 3.52 -0.58
CA GLU A 318 10.44 4.10 -0.11
C GLU A 318 9.51 3.03 0.48
N ARG A 319 9.84 2.47 1.66
CA ARG A 319 9.03 1.41 2.27
C ARG A 319 7.90 1.95 3.14
N PHE A 320 8.21 2.92 4.00
CA PHE A 320 7.27 3.53 4.94
C PHE A 320 7.20 5.03 4.76
N LYS A 321 6.03 5.62 5.03
CA LYS A 321 5.80 7.07 4.95
C LYS A 321 6.69 7.81 5.94
N GLN A 322 7.20 8.96 5.50
CA GLN A 322 7.95 9.91 6.30
C GLN A 322 7.44 11.32 5.96
N ILE A 323 7.29 12.17 6.97
CA ILE A 323 6.83 13.57 6.84
C ILE A 323 7.87 14.50 7.43
#